data_AF-A0A4Y7IEK0-F1
#
_entry.id   AF-A0A4Y7IEK0-F1
#
_cell.length_a   1.000
_cell.length_b   1.000
_cell.length_c   1.000
_cell.angle_alpha   90.00
_cell.angle_beta   90.00
_cell.angle_gamma   90.00
#
_symmetry.space_group_name_H-M   'P 1'
#
loop_
_entity.id
_entity.type
_entity.pdbx_description
1 polymer ?
#
loop_
_entity_poly.entity_id
_entity_poly.type
_entity_poly.pdbx_seq_one_letter_code
_entity_poly.pdbx_strand_id
1 'polypeptide(L)'
;MFASALLDQIRRKIMVMMADRREIGANMMTPLTPEYEEKLEALQDEGLAWEVLVAIPTVFQVFSERTHMVDLEHQICTCQRWRVYCFPCTHALAAIRKIKREAIDFISPYFTSDHFRKTYLHAIQPIPNYNRHVEIKEDDTINPPIVKKQPGRPPGKRILSKGEKKVKRKVHCNNCKEAGHNRAGCKNPPKYTPPSLSLPKFISATFDTVTHPTILSYMLT
;
A
#
# COMPACT_ATOMS: atom_id res chain seq x y z
N MET A 1 -3.36 -3.65 17.37
CA MET A 1 -4.61 -2.88 17.15
C MET A 1 -4.43 -1.36 17.04
N PHE A 2 -3.24 -0.77 17.28
CA PHE A 2 -3.07 0.71 17.23
C PHE A 2 -2.70 1.30 15.86
N ALA A 3 -2.18 0.49 14.92
CA ALA A 3 -1.70 1.00 13.63
C ALA A 3 -2.83 1.51 12.71
N SER A 4 -4.03 0.93 12.76
CA SER A 4 -5.16 1.37 11.93
C SER A 4 -5.67 2.76 12.33
N ALA A 5 -5.73 3.07 13.62
CA ALA A 5 -6.24 4.35 14.12
C ALA A 5 -5.38 5.55 13.68
N LEU A 6 -4.06 5.41 13.70
CA LEU A 6 -3.13 6.45 13.23
C LEU A 6 -3.28 6.69 11.72
N LEU A 7 -3.29 5.61 10.93
CA LEU A 7 -3.45 5.69 9.47
C LEU A 7 -4.80 6.33 9.11
N ASP A 8 -5.86 6.01 9.83
CA ASP A 8 -7.17 6.64 9.62
C ASP A 8 -7.19 8.13 9.96
N GLN A 9 -6.48 8.56 11.00
CA GLN A 9 -6.32 9.99 11.31
C GLN A 9 -5.56 10.72 10.20
N ILE A 10 -4.46 10.15 9.73
CA ILE A 10 -3.67 10.71 8.61
C ILE A 10 -4.54 10.79 7.35
N ARG A 11 -5.25 9.70 7.00
CA ARG A 11 -6.18 9.66 5.87
C ARG A 11 -7.21 10.77 5.95
N ARG A 12 -7.85 10.98 7.11
CA ARG A 12 -8.84 12.06 7.31
C ARG A 12 -8.23 13.44 7.12
N LYS A 13 -7.05 13.71 7.68
CA LYS A 13 -6.36 14.99 7.51
C LYS A 13 -6.02 15.27 6.06
N ILE A 14 -5.45 14.29 5.35
CA ILE A 14 -5.12 14.44 3.93
C ILE A 14 -6.40 14.60 3.11
N MET A 15 -7.47 13.85 3.39
CA MET A 15 -8.75 13.96 2.69
C MET A 15 -9.34 15.38 2.76
N VAL A 16 -9.35 16.00 3.95
CA VAL A 16 -9.80 17.39 4.14
C VAL A 16 -8.88 18.36 3.39
N MET A 17 -7.56 18.26 3.60
CA MET A 17 -6.58 19.10 2.91
C MET A 17 -6.70 19.02 1.38
N MET A 18 -6.94 17.84 0.81
CA MET A 18 -7.16 17.65 -0.62
C MET A 18 -8.46 18.32 -1.10
N ALA A 19 -9.51 18.32 -0.27
CA ALA A 19 -10.77 19.01 -0.58
C ALA A 19 -10.59 20.53 -0.58
N ASP A 20 -9.97 21.07 0.46
CA ASP A 20 -9.67 22.51 0.57
C ASP A 20 -8.83 22.98 -0.62
N ARG A 21 -7.80 22.20 -1.00
CA ARG A 21 -6.97 22.52 -2.18
C ARG A 21 -7.73 22.46 -3.50
N ARG A 22 -8.73 21.58 -3.65
CA ARG A 22 -9.59 21.60 -4.85
C ARG A 22 -10.40 22.88 -4.94
N GLU A 23 -10.95 23.34 -3.82
CA GLU A 23 -11.70 24.60 -3.77
C GLU A 23 -10.79 25.79 -4.08
N ILE A 24 -9.61 25.85 -3.46
CA ILE A 24 -8.58 26.86 -3.78
C ILE A 24 -8.24 26.85 -5.28
N GLY A 25 -7.97 25.68 -5.85
CA GLY A 25 -7.62 25.54 -7.28
C GLY A 25 -8.78 25.87 -8.23
N ALA A 26 -10.03 25.64 -7.82
CA ALA A 26 -11.22 26.01 -8.58
C ALA A 26 -11.41 27.54 -8.62
N ASN A 27 -11.04 28.23 -7.55
CA ASN A 27 -11.12 29.69 -7.45
C ASN A 27 -9.94 30.43 -8.13
N MET A 28 -8.90 29.72 -8.56
CA MET A 28 -7.78 30.32 -9.32
C MET A 28 -8.20 30.66 -10.76
N MET A 29 -8.24 31.96 -11.06
CA MET A 29 -8.60 32.49 -12.39
C MET A 29 -7.40 32.69 -13.31
N THR A 30 -6.22 32.87 -12.74
CA THR A 30 -5.00 33.25 -13.46
C THR A 30 -4.17 32.02 -13.85
N PRO A 31 -3.26 32.13 -14.83
CA PRO A 31 -2.46 30.99 -15.30
C PRO A 31 -1.49 30.43 -14.26
N LEU A 32 -1.03 31.26 -13.32
CA LEU A 32 -0.11 30.90 -12.23
C LEU A 32 -0.86 30.84 -10.90
N THR A 33 -0.32 30.07 -9.96
CA THR A 33 -0.84 30.11 -8.60
C THR A 33 -0.61 31.49 -7.98
N PRO A 34 -1.52 32.03 -7.13
CA PRO A 34 -1.46 33.41 -6.64
C PRO A 34 -0.12 33.83 -6.02
N GLU A 35 0.50 32.95 -5.23
CA GLU A 35 1.82 33.18 -4.62
C GLU A 35 2.91 33.45 -5.67
N TYR A 36 2.87 32.73 -6.79
CA TYR A 36 3.85 32.87 -7.87
C TYR A 36 3.51 33.97 -8.86
N GLU A 37 2.24 34.39 -8.90
CA GLU A 37 1.82 35.58 -9.64
C GLU A 37 2.34 36.85 -8.96
N GLU A 38 2.09 37.01 -7.65
CA GLU A 38 2.63 38.11 -6.85
C GLU A 38 4.17 38.15 -6.92
N LYS A 39 4.80 36.97 -6.82
CA LYS A 39 6.26 36.85 -6.97
C LYS A 39 6.74 37.25 -8.36
N LEU A 40 6.01 36.91 -9.42
CA LEU A 40 6.37 37.28 -10.78
C LEU A 40 6.36 38.80 -10.96
N GLU A 41 5.28 39.45 -10.51
CA GLU A 41 5.11 40.91 -10.56
C GLU A 41 6.25 41.63 -9.84
N ALA A 42 6.54 41.23 -8.59
CA ALA A 42 7.63 41.83 -7.80
C ALA A 42 9.00 41.71 -8.49
N LEU A 43 9.28 40.55 -9.12
CA LEU A 43 10.54 40.32 -9.83
C LEU A 43 10.61 41.10 -11.17
N GLN A 44 9.47 41.33 -11.83
CA GLN A 44 9.40 42.17 -13.02
C GLN A 44 9.65 43.64 -12.70
N ASP A 45 9.08 44.13 -11.59
CA ASP A 45 9.24 45.51 -11.12
C ASP A 45 10.69 45.82 -10.73
N GLU A 46 11.36 44.91 -10.01
CA GLU A 46 12.77 45.05 -9.65
C GLU A 46 13.68 45.19 -10.89
N GLY A 47 13.41 44.44 -11.95
CA GLY A 47 14.19 44.42 -13.18
C GLY A 47 13.78 45.46 -14.23
N LEU A 48 12.83 46.35 -13.94
CA LEU A 48 12.23 47.24 -14.93
C LEU A 48 13.23 48.25 -15.50
N ALA A 49 14.07 48.83 -14.64
CA ALA A 49 15.03 49.87 -14.98
C ALA A 49 16.37 49.33 -15.53
N TRP A 50 16.56 48.01 -15.57
CA TRP A 50 17.84 47.43 -15.95
C TRP A 50 18.08 47.47 -17.45
N GLU A 51 19.32 47.78 -17.82
CA GLU A 51 19.78 47.73 -19.20
C GLU A 51 20.03 46.29 -19.63
N VAL A 52 19.61 45.96 -20.86
CA VAL A 52 19.79 44.63 -21.45
C VAL A 52 20.38 44.77 -22.85
N LEU A 53 21.56 44.20 -23.03
CA LEU A 53 22.24 44.05 -24.32
C LEU A 53 22.05 42.63 -24.86
N VAL A 54 21.95 42.52 -26.18
CA VAL A 54 21.82 41.24 -26.88
C VAL A 54 23.19 40.83 -27.39
N ALA A 55 23.69 39.67 -26.98
CA ALA A 55 24.92 39.12 -27.54
C ALA A 55 24.60 38.29 -28.79
N ILE A 56 23.62 37.39 -28.66
CA ILE A 56 23.10 36.47 -29.69
C ILE A 56 21.58 36.36 -29.46
N PRO A 57 20.73 35.94 -30.42
CA PRO A 57 19.27 35.93 -30.25
C PRO A 57 18.72 35.26 -28.97
N THR A 58 19.45 34.31 -28.39
CA THR A 58 19.08 33.60 -27.16
C THR A 58 19.88 34.03 -25.92
N VAL A 59 20.98 34.78 -26.09
CA VAL A 59 21.93 35.14 -25.03
C VAL A 59 22.01 36.65 -24.82
N PHE A 60 21.85 37.07 -23.58
CA PHE A 60 21.73 38.46 -23.16
C PHE A 60 22.71 38.79 -22.04
N GLN A 61 23.14 40.04 -22.01
CA GLN A 61 23.89 40.63 -20.91
C GLN A 61 23.00 41.65 -20.21
N VAL A 62 22.73 41.41 -18.92
CA VAL A 62 21.83 42.23 -18.10
C VAL A 62 22.64 43.00 -17.06
N PHE A 63 22.47 44.31 -17.03
CA PHE A 63 23.17 45.20 -16.12
C PHE A 63 22.28 45.50 -14.90
N SER A 64 22.59 44.82 -13.79
CA SER A 64 22.07 45.10 -12.44
C SER A 64 23.22 45.57 -11.55
N GLU A 65 23.13 45.41 -10.21
CA GLU A 65 24.29 45.65 -9.31
C GLU A 65 25.54 44.88 -9.75
N ARG A 66 25.34 43.67 -10.29
CA ARG A 66 26.35 42.89 -11.00
C ARG A 66 25.83 42.53 -12.38
N THR A 67 26.73 42.44 -13.34
CA THR A 67 26.37 42.03 -14.69
C THR A 67 26.17 40.52 -14.76
N HIS A 68 25.05 40.10 -15.34
CA HIS A 68 24.71 38.69 -15.49
C HIS A 68 24.49 38.33 -16.96
N MET A 69 24.91 37.12 -17.33
CA MET A 69 24.57 36.52 -18.61
C MET A 69 23.31 35.69 -18.42
N VAL A 70 22.37 35.85 -19.34
CA VAL A 70 21.12 35.08 -19.41
C VAL A 70 21.07 34.37 -20.75
N ASP A 71 20.80 33.07 -20.71
CA ASP A 71 20.52 32.23 -21.86
C ASP A 71 19.06 31.77 -21.77
N LEU A 72 18.21 32.27 -22.68
CA LEU A 72 16.78 31.96 -22.72
C LEU A 72 16.48 30.58 -23.30
N GLU A 73 17.35 30.06 -24.17
CA GLU A 73 17.16 28.74 -24.80
C GLU A 73 17.38 27.63 -23.79
N HIS A 74 18.44 27.74 -22.99
CA HIS A 74 18.75 26.78 -21.93
C HIS A 74 18.11 27.13 -20.59
N GLN A 75 17.42 28.27 -20.48
CA GLN A 75 16.82 28.79 -19.24
C GLN A 75 17.85 28.93 -18.10
N ILE A 76 19.00 29.53 -18.42
CA ILE A 76 20.13 29.69 -17.50
C ILE A 76 20.37 31.18 -17.25
N CYS A 77 20.66 31.51 -16.00
CA CYS A 77 21.25 32.80 -15.63
C CYS A 77 22.49 32.54 -14.78
N THR A 78 23.53 33.36 -14.93
CA THR A 78 24.75 33.25 -14.10
C THR A 78 24.50 33.52 -12.62
N CYS A 79 23.35 34.11 -12.24
CA CYS A 79 22.93 34.21 -10.84
C CYS A 79 22.43 32.87 -10.25
N GLN A 80 22.33 31.81 -11.08
CA GLN A 80 21.94 30.43 -10.74
C GLN A 80 20.51 30.23 -10.23
N ARG A 81 19.79 31.30 -9.85
CA ARG A 81 18.42 31.22 -9.32
C ARG A 81 17.47 30.50 -10.26
N TRP A 82 17.53 30.76 -11.56
CA TRP A 82 16.63 30.12 -12.52
C TRP A 82 16.81 28.59 -12.55
N ARG A 83 18.06 28.11 -12.58
CA ARG A 83 18.35 26.67 -12.56
C ARG A 83 17.93 25.98 -11.26
N VAL A 84 18.05 26.67 -10.13
CA VAL A 84 17.74 26.08 -8.80
C VAL A 84 16.24 26.05 -8.55
N TYR A 85 15.54 27.15 -8.86
CA TYR A 85 14.12 27.28 -8.56
C TYR A 85 13.22 26.88 -9.72
N CYS A 86 13.77 26.61 -10.91
CA CYS A 86 13.01 26.37 -12.14
C CYS A 86 12.03 27.52 -12.46
N PHE A 87 12.34 28.73 -11.99
CA PHE A 87 11.53 29.93 -12.11
C PHE A 87 12.42 31.11 -12.55
N PRO A 88 12.04 31.90 -13.57
CA PRO A 88 12.85 33.02 -14.05
C PRO A 88 13.22 33.99 -12.93
N CYS A 89 14.50 34.33 -12.82
CA CYS A 89 14.96 35.40 -11.93
C CYS A 89 14.71 36.78 -12.55
N THR A 90 14.93 37.85 -11.80
CA THR A 90 14.82 39.25 -12.29
C THR A 90 15.63 39.50 -13.57
N HIS A 91 16.87 38.99 -13.64
CA HIS A 91 17.69 39.08 -14.87
C HIS A 91 17.03 38.40 -16.06
N ALA A 92 16.46 37.21 -15.84
CA ALA A 92 15.78 36.45 -16.87
C ALA A 92 14.53 37.18 -17.37
N LEU A 93 13.75 37.73 -16.46
CA LEU A 93 12.55 38.51 -16.78
C LEU A 93 12.90 39.78 -17.57
N ALA A 94 14.00 40.45 -17.24
CA ALA A 94 14.50 41.57 -18.03
C ALA A 94 14.87 41.16 -19.46
N ALA A 95 15.52 40.00 -19.64
CA ALA A 95 15.84 39.46 -20.96
C ALA A 95 14.58 39.02 -21.75
N ILE A 96 13.61 38.37 -21.08
CA ILE A 96 12.33 37.98 -21.69
C ILE A 96 11.56 39.22 -22.16
N ARG A 97 11.53 40.28 -21.34
CA ARG A 97 10.93 41.57 -21.70
C ARG A 97 11.61 42.19 -22.91
N LYS A 98 12.95 42.08 -23.02
CA LYS A 98 13.71 42.59 -24.18
C LYS A 98 13.25 41.97 -25.50
N ILE A 99 12.91 40.68 -25.50
CA ILE A 99 12.39 39.97 -26.69
C ILE A 99 10.86 40.06 -26.86
N LYS A 100 10.16 40.81 -25.98
CA LYS A 100 8.70 41.01 -26.01
C LYS A 100 7.93 39.69 -26.01
N ARG A 101 8.36 38.74 -25.17
CA ARG A 101 7.67 37.48 -24.92
C ARG A 101 7.05 37.49 -23.54
N GLU A 102 6.05 36.64 -23.35
CA GLU A 102 5.40 36.45 -22.05
C GLU A 102 6.30 35.62 -21.13
N ALA A 103 6.41 36.01 -19.86
CA ALA A 103 7.22 35.29 -18.88
C ALA A 103 6.69 33.87 -18.61
N ILE A 104 5.37 33.68 -18.74
CA ILE A 104 4.68 32.40 -18.54
C ILE A 104 5.25 31.30 -19.47
N ASP A 105 5.68 31.64 -20.69
CA ASP A 105 6.28 30.70 -21.65
C ASP A 105 7.58 30.06 -21.13
N PHE A 106 8.22 30.71 -20.16
CA PHE A 106 9.53 30.36 -19.61
C PHE A 106 9.43 29.81 -18.18
N ILE A 107 8.22 29.72 -17.62
CA ILE A 107 7.97 29.22 -16.27
C ILE A 107 7.63 27.72 -16.35
N SER A 108 8.19 26.93 -15.43
CA SER A 108 7.85 25.51 -15.34
C SER A 108 6.35 25.30 -15.10
N PRO A 109 5.70 24.32 -15.77
CA PRO A 109 4.29 24.00 -15.55
C PRO A 109 3.94 23.71 -14.09
N TYR A 110 4.92 23.31 -13.27
CA TYR A 110 4.77 23.07 -11.83
C TYR A 110 4.11 24.23 -11.07
N PHE A 111 4.34 25.48 -11.49
CA PHE A 111 3.80 26.69 -10.85
C PHE A 111 2.44 27.15 -11.41
N THR A 112 1.90 26.43 -12.39
CA THR A 112 0.65 26.81 -13.04
C THR A 112 -0.57 26.37 -12.24
N SER A 113 -1.62 27.19 -12.27
CA SER A 113 -2.92 26.86 -11.67
C SER A 113 -3.52 25.57 -12.26
N ASP A 114 -3.26 25.31 -13.54
CA ASP A 114 -3.68 24.07 -14.20
C ASP A 114 -2.99 22.84 -13.60
N HIS A 115 -1.67 22.89 -13.41
CA HIS A 115 -0.94 21.79 -12.77
C HIS A 115 -1.35 21.59 -11.31
N PHE A 116 -1.62 22.68 -10.58
CA PHE A 116 -2.18 22.62 -9.24
C PHE A 116 -3.54 21.89 -9.23
N ARG A 117 -4.48 22.28 -10.10
CA ARG A 117 -5.79 21.61 -10.23
C ARG A 117 -5.63 20.12 -10.57
N LYS A 118 -4.75 19.77 -11.50
CA LYS A 118 -4.47 18.37 -11.88
C LYS A 118 -3.91 17.57 -10.70
N THR A 119 -3.02 18.15 -9.91
CA THR A 119 -2.43 17.50 -8.74
C THR A 119 -3.48 17.12 -7.69
N TYR A 120 -4.49 17.97 -7.49
CA TYR A 120 -5.53 17.77 -6.49
C TYR A 120 -6.87 17.23 -7.03
N LEU A 121 -6.91 16.88 -8.33
CA LEU A 121 -8.12 16.47 -9.03
C LEU A 121 -8.82 15.28 -8.34
N HIS A 122 -8.05 14.29 -7.90
CA HIS A 122 -8.60 13.06 -7.33
C HIS A 122 -8.91 13.20 -5.83
N ALA A 123 -10.09 12.72 -5.45
CA ALA A 123 -10.53 12.73 -4.06
C ALA A 123 -10.19 11.41 -3.36
N ILE A 124 -9.70 11.50 -2.12
CA ILE A 124 -9.61 10.36 -1.21
C ILE A 124 -11.03 10.03 -0.74
N GLN A 125 -11.51 8.84 -1.07
CA GLN A 125 -12.86 8.42 -0.72
C GLN A 125 -12.97 8.12 0.79
N PRO A 126 -14.12 8.39 1.42
CA PRO A 126 -14.37 7.99 2.79
C PRO A 126 -14.43 6.46 2.90
N ILE A 127 -13.77 5.92 3.94
CA ILE A 127 -13.84 4.50 4.26
C ILE A 127 -14.96 4.31 5.29
N PRO A 128 -16.01 3.53 4.99
CA PRO A 128 -17.08 3.26 5.94
C PRO A 128 -16.55 2.48 7.15
N ASN A 129 -16.99 2.86 8.36
CA ASN A 129 -16.61 2.22 9.63
C ASN A 129 -17.55 1.06 10.02
N TYR A 130 -18.12 0.36 9.04
CA TYR A 130 -18.95 -0.81 9.26
C TYR A 130 -18.47 -1.96 8.38
N ASN A 131 -18.58 -3.18 8.89
CA ASN A 131 -18.25 -4.40 8.15
C ASN A 131 -19.28 -4.60 7.02
N ARG A 132 -19.06 -3.94 5.88
CA ARG A 132 -19.74 -4.25 4.63
C ARG A 132 -18.82 -5.15 3.82
N HIS A 133 -19.33 -6.29 3.36
CA HIS A 133 -18.69 -6.99 2.27
C HIS A 133 -18.75 -6.06 1.05
N VAL A 134 -17.59 -5.55 0.62
CA VAL A 134 -17.49 -4.87 -0.67
C VAL A 134 -17.73 -5.95 -1.71
N GLU A 135 -18.69 -5.74 -2.62
CA GLU A 135 -18.82 -6.59 -3.81
C GLU A 135 -17.61 -6.30 -4.70
N ILE A 136 -16.54 -7.09 -4.51
CA ILE A 136 -15.35 -7.04 -5.34
C ILE A 136 -15.72 -7.73 -6.65
N LYS A 137 -15.64 -7.03 -7.77
CA LYS A 137 -15.83 -7.63 -9.09
C LYS A 137 -14.73 -8.68 -9.30
N GLU A 138 -15.05 -9.77 -10.01
CA GLU A 138 -14.05 -10.83 -10.27
C GLU A 138 -12.78 -10.27 -10.95
N ASP A 139 -12.92 -9.22 -11.77
CA ASP A 139 -11.80 -8.55 -12.46
C ASP A 139 -10.88 -7.76 -11.51
N ASP A 140 -11.40 -7.28 -10.37
CA ASP A 140 -10.63 -6.59 -9.33
C ASP A 140 -9.99 -7.57 -8.33
N THR A 141 -10.21 -8.88 -8.51
CA THR A 141 -9.70 -9.92 -7.61
C THR A 141 -8.27 -10.29 -8.00
N ILE A 142 -7.30 -9.84 -7.19
CA ILE A 142 -5.90 -10.24 -7.34
C ILE A 142 -5.77 -11.71 -6.90
N ASN A 143 -5.65 -12.60 -7.87
CA ASN A 143 -5.39 -14.01 -7.60
C ASN A 143 -3.98 -14.20 -7.01
N PRO A 144 -3.82 -15.08 -6.01
CA PRO A 144 -2.48 -15.41 -5.51
C PRO A 144 -1.62 -15.99 -6.65
N PRO A 145 -0.31 -15.72 -6.65
CA PRO A 145 0.58 -16.31 -7.64
C PRO A 145 0.50 -17.83 -7.58
N ILE A 146 0.51 -18.47 -8.74
CA ILE A 146 0.43 -19.93 -8.85
C ILE A 146 1.72 -20.53 -8.27
N VAL A 147 1.67 -20.97 -7.01
CA VAL A 147 2.81 -21.63 -6.36
C VAL A 147 2.86 -23.10 -6.80
N LYS A 148 3.87 -23.46 -7.60
CA LYS A 148 4.17 -24.87 -7.86
C LYS A 148 4.80 -25.49 -6.60
N LYS A 149 4.22 -26.59 -6.09
CA LYS A 149 4.87 -27.37 -5.03
C LYS A 149 6.22 -27.87 -5.55
N GLN A 150 7.30 -27.46 -4.89
CA GLN A 150 8.61 -28.03 -5.14
C GLN A 150 8.59 -29.53 -4.79
N PRO A 151 9.30 -30.39 -5.54
CA PRO A 151 9.45 -31.79 -5.19
C PRO A 151 9.93 -31.91 -3.73
N GLY A 152 9.21 -32.66 -2.91
CA GLY A 152 9.59 -32.90 -1.53
C GLY A 152 10.95 -33.58 -1.44
N ARG A 153 11.63 -33.42 -0.29
CA ARG A 153 12.90 -34.12 -0.03
C ARG A 153 12.69 -35.63 -0.15
N PRO A 154 13.44 -36.35 -1.01
CA PRO A 154 13.35 -37.81 -1.07
C PRO A 154 13.61 -38.42 0.31
N PRO A 155 12.80 -39.41 0.76
CA PRO A 155 13.00 -40.03 2.05
C PRO A 155 14.37 -40.73 2.06
N GLY A 156 15.26 -40.28 2.95
CA GLY A 156 16.57 -40.89 3.12
C GLY A 156 16.42 -42.30 3.71
N LYS A 157 16.98 -43.31 3.04
CA LYS A 157 17.18 -44.63 3.68
C LYS A 157 18.13 -44.43 4.87
N ARG A 158 17.71 -44.81 6.09
CA ARG A 158 18.56 -44.74 7.28
C ARG A 158 19.83 -45.57 7.06
N ILE A 159 20.99 -44.94 7.19
CA ILE A 159 22.30 -45.60 7.20
C ILE A 159 22.55 -46.11 8.63
N LEU A 160 22.90 -47.40 8.78
CA LEU A 160 23.22 -48.01 10.08
C LEU A 160 24.70 -47.77 10.43
N SER A 161 25.01 -47.54 11.71
CA SER A 161 26.38 -47.33 12.21
C SER A 161 27.19 -48.63 12.28
N LYS A 162 28.53 -48.54 12.32
CA LYS A 162 29.42 -49.71 12.53
C LYS A 162 29.10 -50.38 13.87
N GLY A 163 28.52 -51.59 13.81
CA GLY A 163 28.07 -52.37 14.97
C GLY A 163 26.57 -52.62 15.03
N GLU A 164 25.75 -51.80 14.36
CA GLU A 164 24.31 -52.05 14.23
C GLU A 164 24.04 -53.18 13.22
N LYS A 165 23.79 -54.38 13.72
CA LYS A 165 23.29 -55.49 12.90
C LYS A 165 21.77 -55.33 12.73
N LYS A 166 21.29 -55.41 11.48
CA LYS A 166 19.85 -55.46 11.20
C LYS A 166 19.29 -56.73 11.83
N VAL A 167 18.67 -56.62 13.01
CA VAL A 167 18.04 -57.77 13.69
C VAL A 167 16.88 -58.25 12.82
N LYS A 168 17.11 -59.32 12.06
CA LYS A 168 16.04 -60.05 11.39
C LYS A 168 15.20 -60.72 12.49
N ARG A 169 14.12 -60.08 12.92
CA ARG A 169 13.18 -60.70 13.86
C ARG A 169 12.67 -61.98 13.22
N LYS A 170 12.81 -63.12 13.91
CA LYS A 170 12.18 -64.37 13.48
C LYS A 170 10.67 -64.13 13.44
N VAL A 171 10.06 -64.35 12.29
CA VAL A 171 8.61 -64.24 12.13
C VAL A 171 7.97 -65.38 12.91
N HIS A 172 7.05 -65.06 13.80
CA HIS A 172 6.25 -66.05 14.52
C HIS A 172 4.81 -65.97 14.03
N CYS A 173 4.17 -67.11 13.86
CA CYS A 173 2.82 -67.17 13.37
C CYS A 173 1.83 -66.73 14.45
N ASN A 174 0.96 -65.74 14.18
CA ASN A 174 -0.06 -65.34 15.14
C ASN A 174 -1.11 -66.44 15.43
N ASN A 175 -1.25 -67.43 14.54
CA ASN A 175 -2.18 -68.54 14.71
C ASN A 175 -1.60 -69.64 15.62
N CYS A 176 -0.46 -70.22 15.24
CA CYS A 176 0.15 -71.34 15.97
C CYS A 176 1.28 -70.96 16.94
N LYS A 177 1.75 -69.72 16.91
CA LYS A 177 2.87 -69.17 17.71
C LYS A 177 4.26 -69.74 17.39
N GLU A 178 4.39 -70.63 16.42
CA GLU A 178 5.68 -71.18 16.00
C GLU A 178 6.47 -70.20 15.12
N ALA A 179 7.80 -70.28 15.19
CA ALA A 179 8.71 -69.46 14.40
C ALA A 179 8.88 -69.99 12.96
N GLY A 180 9.20 -69.10 12.02
CA GLY A 180 9.59 -69.46 10.64
C GLY A 180 8.53 -69.16 9.57
N HIS A 181 7.29 -68.82 9.95
CA HIS A 181 6.22 -68.46 9.02
C HIS A 181 5.24 -67.45 9.63
N ASN A 182 4.48 -66.75 8.80
CA ASN A 182 3.38 -65.87 9.22
C ASN A 182 2.02 -66.59 9.11
N ARG A 183 0.93 -65.95 9.57
CA ARG A 183 -0.43 -66.53 9.55
C ARG A 183 -0.86 -67.00 8.15
N ALA A 184 -0.46 -66.28 7.10
CA ALA A 184 -0.84 -66.61 5.72
C ALA A 184 -0.23 -67.94 5.23
N GLY A 185 0.98 -68.28 5.71
CA GLY A 185 1.65 -69.55 5.41
C GLY A 185 1.41 -70.66 6.45
N CYS A 186 0.46 -70.48 7.37
CA CYS A 186 0.24 -71.42 8.47
C CYS A 186 -0.59 -72.62 8.03
N LYS A 187 -0.11 -73.84 8.27
CA LYS A 187 -0.83 -75.08 7.96
C LYS A 187 -1.86 -75.47 9.03
N ASN A 188 -1.82 -74.84 10.21
CA ASN A 188 -2.75 -75.11 11.30
C ASN A 188 -4.07 -74.35 11.08
N PRO A 189 -5.22 -74.94 11.46
CA PRO A 189 -6.52 -74.30 11.29
C PRO A 189 -6.58 -72.97 12.07
N PRO A 190 -7.28 -71.95 11.57
CA PRO A 190 -7.35 -70.64 12.21
C PRO A 190 -8.03 -70.76 13.58
N LYS A 191 -7.36 -70.30 14.64
CA LYS A 191 -7.95 -70.14 15.97
C LYS A 191 -9.00 -69.03 15.90
N TYR A 192 -10.25 -69.37 16.22
CA TYR A 192 -11.33 -68.41 16.37
C TYR A 192 -11.13 -67.61 17.65
N THR A 193 -11.11 -66.28 17.55
CA THR A 193 -11.23 -65.37 18.70
C THR A 193 -12.53 -64.60 18.54
N PRO A 194 -13.51 -64.71 19.47
CA PRO A 194 -14.76 -63.96 19.38
C PRO A 194 -14.48 -62.45 19.49
N PRO A 195 -15.22 -61.59 18.76
CA PRO A 195 -15.12 -60.14 18.88
C PRO A 195 -15.49 -59.69 20.30
N SER A 196 -14.63 -58.89 20.94
CA SER A 196 -14.94 -58.27 22.24
C SER A 196 -16.04 -57.22 22.07
N LEU A 197 -17.18 -57.41 22.74
CA LEU A 197 -18.29 -56.46 22.79
C LEU A 197 -17.85 -55.14 23.44
N SER A 198 -17.84 -54.05 22.67
CA SER A 198 -17.68 -52.69 23.20
C SER A 198 -19.06 -52.12 23.59
N LEU A 199 -19.27 -51.84 24.87
CA LEU A 199 -20.45 -51.15 25.38
C LEU A 199 -20.49 -49.67 24.92
N PRO A 200 -21.63 -49.15 24.47
CA PRO A 200 -21.78 -47.74 24.06
C PRO A 200 -21.86 -46.78 25.27
N LYS A 201 -21.29 -45.58 25.11
CA LYS A 201 -21.24 -44.51 26.11
C LYS A 201 -22.61 -43.80 26.22
N PHE A 202 -23.20 -43.79 27.41
CA PHE A 202 -24.41 -43.01 27.72
C PHE A 202 -24.10 -41.50 27.78
N ILE A 203 -24.95 -40.69 27.14
CA ILE A 203 -24.98 -39.22 27.25
C ILE A 203 -26.13 -38.86 28.18
N SER A 204 -25.85 -38.18 29.30
CA SER A 204 -26.86 -37.65 30.22
C SER A 204 -27.29 -36.24 29.78
N ALA A 205 -28.56 -36.06 29.46
CA ALA A 205 -29.18 -34.76 29.24
C ALA A 205 -29.90 -34.30 30.52
N THR A 206 -29.67 -33.05 30.94
CA THR A 206 -30.39 -32.38 32.03
C THR A 206 -31.62 -31.65 31.47
N PHE A 207 -32.79 -31.88 32.06
CA PHE A 207 -34.03 -31.18 31.76
C PHE A 207 -34.25 -30.05 32.77
N ASP A 208 -34.42 -28.83 32.28
CA ASP A 208 -34.88 -27.69 33.08
C ASP A 208 -36.42 -27.68 33.13
N THR A 209 -36.99 -27.76 34.33
CA THR A 209 -38.45 -27.65 34.55
C THR A 209 -38.82 -26.21 34.93
N VAL A 210 -39.62 -25.58 34.08
CA VAL A 210 -40.34 -24.32 34.37
C VAL A 210 -41.59 -24.65 35.18
N THR A 211 -41.73 -24.04 36.37
CA THR A 211 -42.98 -24.06 37.15
C THR A 211 -43.36 -22.65 37.58
N HIS A 212 -44.48 -22.17 37.03
CA HIS A 212 -45.41 -21.19 37.62
C HIS A 212 -46.76 -21.95 37.72
N PRO A 213 -47.75 -21.64 38.61
CA PRO A 213 -48.32 -20.31 38.82
C PRO A 213 -48.83 -19.95 40.26
N THR A 214 -49.03 -18.65 40.48
CA THR A 214 -49.93 -17.89 41.39
C THR A 214 -50.80 -18.58 42.46
N ILE A 215 -51.00 -17.96 43.64
CA ILE A 215 -52.10 -17.00 43.99
C ILE A 215 -52.21 -16.79 45.52
N LEU A 216 -52.63 -15.57 45.92
CA LEU A 216 -53.18 -15.16 47.24
C LEU A 216 -52.18 -15.15 48.44
N SER A 217 -52.01 -14.09 49.26
CA SER A 217 -52.97 -13.05 49.63
C SER A 217 -52.71 -12.33 50.98
N TYR A 218 -53.19 -11.08 51.07
CA TYR A 218 -53.73 -10.32 52.24
C TYR A 218 -52.97 -10.21 53.59
N MET A 219 -52.77 -8.92 53.97
CA MET A 219 -53.11 -8.28 55.26
C MET A 219 -52.08 -8.24 56.42
N LEU A 220 -51.90 -6.99 56.89
CA LEU A 220 -51.41 -6.50 58.22
C LEU A 220 -49.88 -6.50 58.40
N THR A 221 -49.17 -5.39 58.63
CA THR A 221 -49.43 -4.00 59.07
C THR A 221 -48.34 -3.10 58.53
#